data_AF-A0A1L3MTJ0-F1
#
_entry.id   AF-A0A1L3MTJ0-F1
#
_cell.length_a   1.000
_cell.length_b   1.000
_cell.length_c   1.000
_cell.angle_alpha   90.00
_cell.angle_beta   90.00
_cell.angle_gamma   90.00
#
_symmetry.space_group_name_H-M   'P 1'
#
loop_
_entity.id
_entity.type
_entity.pdbx_description
1 polymer ?
#
loop_
_entity_poly.entity_id
_entity_poly.type
_entity_poly.pdbx_seq_one_letter_code
_entity_poly.pdbx_strand_id
1 'polypeptide(L)'
;MLFLFIIMALFIFVASFPLKKLIRSFRKQPIQEDVGTNLQEGIFFISLFCLFFVGFYLNYGDAEGGEALLFYSEIQKYSTGYASLSKEYVSSLSFVLVLGVLAYQVIRTRIDKISPLLYVLCCSILLFNIVIGLIYLTHTGFTNYPESLFSSLTVSILQVAYFSLSTLFLARLKESMDYFILEFKNKALDEHSRLPKWMQPFLTSYMKLPILWMIVLFPVAFVLQFFLILFGQQPDSFIKAFLETSSYTYSKLPAPPPEVILGDGHYLCTVAVKGHPKLVKPLRAGIRHGERITVNRQLLIANAFENILEQYTPRIHSIIRNLYNQYGYPISRHIKSNWSADLVYLLMKPAEWLFLFVLYFVDKKPENRINIQYSELRK
;
A
#
# COMPACT_ATOMS: atom_id res chain seq x y z
N MET A 1 -0.92 20.89 -4.75
CA MET A 1 0.29 21.25 -3.97
C MET A 1 0.14 20.82 -2.51
N LEU A 2 -0.73 21.44 -1.69
CA LEU A 2 -0.86 21.13 -0.25
C LEU A 2 -1.11 19.65 0.07
N PHE A 3 -2.00 18.98 -0.67
CA PHE A 3 -2.29 17.56 -0.49
C PHE A 3 -1.07 16.64 -0.72
N LEU A 4 -0.26 16.94 -1.74
CA LEU A 4 0.96 16.19 -2.05
C LEU A 4 2.03 16.38 -0.94
N PHE A 5 2.12 17.59 -0.39
CA PHE A 5 2.98 17.87 0.77
C PHE A 5 2.56 17.10 2.01
N ILE A 6 1.24 16.99 2.28
CA ILE A 6 0.72 16.23 3.42
C ILE A 6 1.06 14.73 3.28
N ILE A 7 0.87 14.16 2.09
CA ILE A 7 1.22 12.76 1.82
C ILE A 7 2.73 12.54 2.01
N MET A 8 3.56 13.41 1.42
CA MET A 8 5.01 13.30 1.55
C MET A 8 5.46 13.42 3.02
N ALA A 9 4.89 14.36 3.77
CA ALA A 9 5.15 14.51 5.20
C ALA A 9 4.74 13.27 6.00
N LEU A 10 3.61 12.64 5.67
CA LEU A 10 3.16 11.40 6.29
C LEU A 10 4.12 10.23 6.01
N PHE A 11 4.57 10.07 4.76
CA PHE A 11 5.57 9.06 4.40
C PHE A 11 6.90 9.27 5.15
N ILE A 12 7.39 10.51 5.22
CA ILE A 12 8.62 10.85 5.94
C ILE A 12 8.45 10.58 7.45
N PHE A 13 7.30 10.93 8.03
CA PHE A 13 7.01 10.67 9.44
C PHE A 13 7.00 9.17 9.74
N VAL A 14 6.25 8.39 8.95
CA VAL A 14 6.14 6.93 9.13
C VAL A 14 7.50 6.24 8.96
N ALA A 15 8.32 6.65 7.99
CA ALA A 15 9.65 6.06 7.83
C ALA A 15 10.63 6.47 8.95
N SER A 16 10.63 7.75 9.35
CA SER A 16 11.66 8.30 10.25
C SER A 16 11.39 8.05 11.74
N PHE A 17 10.12 8.00 12.17
CA PHE A 17 9.76 7.78 13.56
C PHE A 17 10.31 6.47 14.16
N PRO A 18 10.07 5.28 13.56
CA PRO A 18 10.52 4.02 14.14
C PRO A 18 12.04 3.87 14.03
N LEU A 19 12.68 4.48 13.02
CA LEU A 19 14.15 4.58 12.93
C LEU A 19 14.73 5.36 14.11
N LYS A 20 14.16 6.52 14.47
CA LYS A 20 14.58 7.29 15.64
C LYS A 20 14.44 6.47 16.92
N LYS A 21 13.33 5.74 17.07
CA LYS A 21 13.09 4.87 18.23
C LYS A 21 14.08 3.71 18.29
N LEU A 22 14.36 3.07 17.15
CA LEU A 22 15.39 2.04 17.04
C LEU A 22 16.76 2.58 17.45
N ILE A 23 17.21 3.71 16.89
CA ILE A 23 18.50 4.32 17.26
C ILE A 23 18.55 4.66 18.76
N ARG A 24 17.46 5.20 19.32
CA ARG A 24 17.34 5.48 20.75
C ARG A 24 17.46 4.19 21.57
N SER A 25 16.85 3.08 21.15
CA SER A 25 16.93 1.80 21.88
C SER A 25 18.36 1.26 22.03
N PHE A 26 19.28 1.64 21.13
CA PHE A 26 20.71 1.28 21.24
C PHE A 26 21.55 2.29 22.02
N ARG A 27 21.10 3.54 22.14
CA ARG A 27 21.74 4.55 22.98
C ARG A 27 21.16 4.41 24.38
N LYS A 28 21.93 3.91 25.36
CA LYS A 28 21.54 3.64 26.77
C LYS A 28 21.04 4.88 27.55
N GLN A 29 20.05 5.60 27.03
CA GLN A 29 19.42 6.74 27.66
C GLN A 29 18.20 6.23 28.44
N PRO A 30 17.95 6.76 29.65
CA PRO A 30 16.83 6.31 30.48
C PRO A 30 15.50 6.46 29.74
N ILE A 31 14.63 5.47 29.96
CA ILE A 31 13.26 5.45 29.45
C ILE A 31 12.45 6.45 30.27
N GLN A 32 12.34 7.69 29.77
CA GLN A 32 11.21 8.54 30.10
C GLN A 32 10.27 8.52 28.90
N GLU A 33 9.24 7.66 28.98
CA GLU A 33 8.06 7.75 28.13
C GLU A 33 7.21 8.90 28.71
N ASP A 34 7.35 10.10 28.13
CA ASP A 34 6.49 11.23 28.46
C ASP A 34 5.15 11.16 27.69
N VAL A 35 4.17 11.97 28.08
CA VAL A 35 2.86 12.02 27.40
C VAL A 35 3.01 12.31 25.90
N GLY A 36 4.03 13.08 25.51
CA GLY A 36 4.35 13.42 24.12
C GLY A 36 4.74 12.21 23.27
N THR A 37 5.61 11.33 23.78
CA THR A 37 6.00 10.08 23.10
C THR A 37 4.81 9.13 22.95
N ASN A 38 3.92 9.05 23.95
CA ASN A 38 2.72 8.23 23.87
C ASN A 38 1.74 8.70 22.78
N LEU A 39 1.55 10.01 22.66
CA LEU A 39 0.73 10.62 21.61
C LEU A 39 1.33 10.35 20.21
N GLN A 40 2.63 10.54 20.06
CA GLN A 40 3.34 10.31 18.78
C GLN A 40 3.22 8.85 18.32
N GLU A 41 3.34 7.89 19.23
CA GLU A 41 3.13 6.47 18.91
C GLU A 41 1.70 6.18 18.48
N GLY A 42 0.70 6.78 19.15
CA GLY A 42 -0.70 6.64 18.74
C GLY A 42 -0.93 7.15 17.31
N ILE A 43 -0.43 8.34 17.00
CA ILE A 43 -0.49 8.93 15.65
C ILE A 43 0.25 8.03 14.64
N PHE A 44 1.39 7.47 15.02
CA PHE A 44 2.14 6.54 14.18
C PHE A 44 1.32 5.29 13.85
N PHE A 45 0.72 4.62 14.85
CA PHE A 45 -0.10 3.43 14.60
C PHE A 45 -1.33 3.73 13.75
N ILE A 46 -1.99 4.89 13.93
CA ILE A 46 -3.10 5.32 13.08
C ILE A 46 -2.62 5.52 11.64
N SER A 47 -1.50 6.22 11.45
CA SER A 47 -0.92 6.46 10.13
C SER A 47 -0.53 5.15 9.43
N LEU A 48 0.06 4.22 10.18
CA LEU A 48 0.47 2.91 9.70
C LEU A 48 -0.74 2.02 9.35
N PHE A 49 -1.80 2.04 10.15
CA PHE A 49 -3.06 1.37 9.85
C PHE A 49 -3.66 1.89 8.54
N CYS A 50 -3.67 3.22 8.34
CA CYS A 50 -4.13 3.82 7.08
C CYS A 50 -3.29 3.35 5.89
N LEU A 51 -1.96 3.28 6.02
CA LEU A 51 -1.08 2.81 4.94
C LEU A 51 -1.32 1.33 4.61
N PHE A 52 -1.45 0.45 5.62
CA PHE A 52 -1.79 -0.95 5.37
C PHE A 52 -3.17 -1.10 4.74
N PHE A 53 -4.17 -0.36 5.21
CA PHE A 53 -5.52 -0.39 4.64
C PHE A 53 -5.52 0.04 3.18
N VAL A 54 -4.90 1.18 2.86
CA VAL A 54 -4.77 1.68 1.48
C VAL A 54 -3.94 0.73 0.64
N GLY A 55 -2.82 0.22 1.15
CA GLY A 55 -1.94 -0.71 0.44
C GLY A 55 -2.66 -2.01 0.08
N PHE A 56 -3.36 -2.63 1.03
CA PHE A 56 -4.13 -3.85 0.75
C PHE A 56 -5.33 -3.60 -0.17
N TYR A 57 -6.00 -2.45 -0.03
CA TYR A 57 -7.09 -2.08 -0.94
C TYR A 57 -6.60 -1.92 -2.39
N LEU A 58 -5.47 -1.25 -2.59
CA LEU A 58 -4.87 -1.11 -3.92
C LEU A 58 -4.38 -2.46 -4.47
N ASN A 59 -3.73 -3.28 -3.64
CA ASN A 59 -3.32 -4.64 -4.01
C ASN A 59 -4.51 -5.52 -4.44
N TYR A 60 -5.68 -5.34 -3.82
CA TYR A 60 -6.90 -6.03 -4.23
C TYR A 60 -7.41 -5.57 -5.61
N GLY A 61 -7.13 -4.31 -5.98
CA GLY A 61 -7.46 -3.73 -7.28
C GLY A 61 -6.56 -4.19 -8.44
N ASP A 62 -5.32 -4.60 -8.15
CA ASP A 62 -4.35 -5.13 -9.11
C ASP A 62 -4.76 -6.52 -9.64
N ALA A 63 -4.15 -6.96 -10.74
CA ALA A 63 -4.47 -8.24 -11.39
C ALA A 63 -4.01 -9.43 -10.53
N GLU A 64 -4.76 -10.54 -10.55
CA GLU A 64 -4.33 -11.74 -9.83
C GLU A 64 -3.17 -12.43 -10.55
N GLY A 65 -2.34 -13.15 -9.80
CA GLY A 65 -1.26 -13.93 -10.38
C GLY A 65 -1.82 -14.96 -11.37
N GLY A 66 -1.17 -15.10 -12.52
CA GLY A 66 -1.60 -16.01 -13.58
C GLY A 66 -2.70 -15.47 -14.51
N GLU A 67 -3.26 -14.29 -14.27
CA GLU A 67 -4.19 -13.64 -15.20
C GLU A 67 -3.46 -12.90 -16.33
N ALA A 68 -4.10 -12.76 -17.50
CA ALA A 68 -3.55 -11.94 -18.59
C ALA A 68 -3.66 -10.45 -18.25
N LEU A 69 -2.52 -9.75 -18.20
CA LEU A 69 -2.51 -8.30 -18.08
C LEU A 69 -3.09 -7.65 -19.35
N LEU A 70 -3.83 -6.56 -19.17
CA LEU A 70 -4.39 -5.83 -20.30
C LEU A 70 -3.36 -4.81 -20.81
N PHE A 71 -2.89 -4.97 -22.05
CA PHE A 71 -1.93 -4.08 -22.69
C PHE A 71 -2.63 -3.19 -23.73
N TYR A 72 -2.43 -1.87 -23.65
CA TYR A 72 -2.94 -0.96 -24.67
C TYR A 72 -1.89 -0.72 -25.75
N SER A 73 -2.20 -1.16 -26.97
CA SER A 73 -1.28 -1.10 -28.12
C SER A 73 -0.90 0.32 -28.52
N GLU A 74 -1.84 1.28 -28.42
CA GLU A 74 -1.61 2.66 -28.86
C GLU A 74 -0.68 3.47 -27.94
N ILE A 75 -0.74 3.22 -26.62
CA ILE A 75 0.06 3.94 -25.62
C ILE A 75 1.28 3.11 -25.17
N GLN A 76 1.38 1.86 -25.64
CA GLN A 76 2.44 0.91 -25.28
C GLN A 76 2.60 0.76 -23.75
N LYS A 77 1.48 0.74 -23.02
CA LYS A 77 1.48 0.65 -21.55
C LYS A 77 0.49 -0.40 -21.04
N TYR A 78 0.90 -1.04 -19.94
CA TYR A 78 0.05 -1.93 -19.17
C TYR A 78 -1.02 -1.16 -18.39
N SER A 79 -2.11 -1.87 -18.13
CA SER A 79 -3.26 -1.46 -17.31
C SER A 79 -2.91 -1.14 -15.88
N THR A 80 -2.33 -2.15 -15.30
CA THR A 80 -2.23 -2.47 -13.89
C THR A 80 -1.02 -3.40 -13.80
N GLY A 81 -0.46 -3.48 -12.60
CA GLY A 81 0.47 -4.56 -12.31
C GLY A 81 -0.27 -5.81 -11.86
N TYR A 82 0.51 -6.83 -11.55
CA TYR A 82 0.04 -7.94 -10.73
C TYR A 82 0.01 -7.50 -9.26
N ALA A 83 -0.90 -8.10 -8.49
CA ALA A 83 -0.92 -7.92 -7.05
C ALA A 83 0.37 -8.50 -6.43
N SER A 84 1.01 -7.70 -5.57
CA SER A 84 2.21 -8.08 -4.80
C SER A 84 1.98 -9.17 -3.76
N LEU A 85 0.71 -9.40 -3.39
CA LEU A 85 0.26 -10.45 -2.49
C LEU A 85 -0.99 -11.09 -3.05
N SER A 86 -1.09 -12.42 -2.94
CA SER A 86 -2.29 -13.16 -3.34
C SER A 86 -3.50 -12.73 -2.52
N LYS A 87 -4.58 -12.36 -3.20
CA LYS A 87 -5.79 -11.78 -2.58
C LYS A 87 -6.46 -12.75 -1.60
N GLU A 88 -6.37 -14.05 -1.85
CA GLU A 88 -6.96 -15.08 -1.01
C GLU A 88 -6.30 -15.14 0.39
N TYR A 89 -4.98 -14.92 0.46
CA TYR A 89 -4.20 -15.12 1.68
C TYR A 89 -3.75 -13.82 2.37
N VAL A 90 -4.09 -12.64 1.83
CA VAL A 90 -3.84 -11.34 2.48
C VAL A 90 -4.47 -11.29 3.88
N SER A 91 -5.59 -11.98 4.10
CA SER A 91 -6.26 -12.04 5.41
C SER A 91 -5.41 -12.76 6.47
N SER A 92 -4.69 -13.83 6.12
CA SER A 92 -3.73 -14.51 7.01
C SER A 92 -2.62 -13.56 7.46
N LEU A 93 -2.05 -12.79 6.53
CA LEU A 93 -1.02 -11.80 6.84
C LEU A 93 -1.57 -10.67 7.72
N SER A 94 -2.79 -10.20 7.42
CA SER A 94 -3.47 -9.16 8.20
C SER A 94 -3.72 -9.61 9.64
N PHE A 95 -4.10 -10.87 9.84
CA PHE A 95 -4.29 -11.46 11.18
C PHE A 95 -2.99 -11.42 12.01
N VAL A 96 -1.87 -11.85 11.42
CA VAL A 96 -0.56 -11.83 12.10
C VAL A 96 -0.08 -10.41 12.39
N LEU A 97 -0.35 -9.46 11.48
CA LEU A 97 -0.06 -8.03 11.68
C LEU A 97 -0.81 -7.47 12.89
N VAL A 98 -2.11 -7.74 12.99
CA VAL A 98 -2.92 -7.30 14.14
C VAL A 98 -2.41 -7.92 15.44
N LEU A 99 -2.10 -9.22 15.45
CA LEU A 99 -1.49 -9.88 16.60
C LEU A 99 -0.13 -9.27 16.98
N GLY A 100 0.68 -8.87 16.00
CA GLY A 100 1.95 -8.16 16.23
C GLY A 100 1.74 -6.83 16.94
N VAL A 101 0.76 -6.03 16.50
CA VAL A 101 0.42 -4.77 17.14
C VAL A 101 -0.10 -5.00 18.57
N LEU A 102 -0.93 -6.02 18.80
CA LEU A 102 -1.39 -6.38 20.15
C LEU A 102 -0.24 -6.82 21.06
N ALA A 103 0.65 -7.69 20.57
CA ALA A 103 1.83 -8.14 21.30
C ALA A 103 2.75 -6.97 21.68
N TYR A 104 2.91 -6.01 20.77
CA TYR A 104 3.65 -4.77 21.03
C TYR A 104 3.03 -3.99 22.19
N GLN A 105 1.71 -3.77 22.18
CA GLN A 105 1.03 -3.01 23.25
C GLN A 105 1.08 -3.73 24.60
N VAL A 106 0.99 -5.06 24.60
CA VAL A 106 1.12 -5.88 25.81
C VAL A 106 2.51 -5.73 26.42
N ILE A 107 3.58 -5.89 25.62
CA ILE A 107 4.95 -5.69 26.10
C ILE A 107 5.14 -4.25 26.57
N ARG A 108 4.63 -3.25 25.85
CA ARG A 108 4.78 -1.85 26.23
C ARG A 108 4.14 -1.50 27.56
N THR A 109 2.90 -1.92 27.79
CA THR A 109 2.12 -1.47 28.95
C THR A 109 2.31 -2.33 30.19
N ARG A 110 2.75 -3.58 30.03
CA ARG A 110 2.80 -4.56 31.12
C ARG A 110 4.17 -5.22 31.29
N ILE A 111 5.26 -4.62 30.81
CA ILE A 111 6.59 -5.25 30.88
C ILE A 111 6.98 -5.65 32.31
N ASP A 112 6.61 -4.86 33.31
CA ASP A 112 6.94 -5.14 34.72
C ASP A 112 6.11 -6.27 35.34
N LYS A 113 4.99 -6.64 34.70
CA LYS A 113 3.97 -7.58 35.25
C LYS A 113 3.73 -8.79 34.36
N ILE A 114 4.39 -8.87 33.20
CA ILE A 114 4.14 -9.92 32.21
C ILE A 114 4.74 -11.24 32.70
N SER A 115 3.95 -12.32 32.62
CA SER A 115 4.48 -13.66 32.92
C SER A 115 5.54 -14.07 31.87
N PRO A 116 6.57 -14.84 32.24
CA PRO A 116 7.64 -15.24 31.31
C PRO A 116 7.13 -15.94 30.03
N LEU A 117 6.11 -16.80 30.14
CA LEU A 117 5.52 -17.49 28.99
C LEU A 117 4.88 -16.51 28.01
N LEU A 118 4.04 -15.59 28.53
CA LEU A 118 3.38 -14.58 27.72
C LEU A 118 4.39 -13.63 27.07
N TYR A 119 5.48 -13.30 27.78
CA TYR A 119 6.57 -12.49 27.22
C TYR A 119 7.23 -13.17 26.01
N VAL A 120 7.66 -14.42 26.17
CA VAL A 120 8.26 -15.19 25.07
C VAL A 120 7.30 -15.31 23.89
N LEU A 121 6.02 -15.58 24.15
CA LEU A 121 4.98 -15.63 23.12
C LEU A 121 4.86 -14.30 22.37
N CYS A 122 4.75 -13.17 23.07
CA CYS A 122 4.67 -11.84 22.44
C CYS A 122 5.94 -11.53 21.62
N CYS A 123 7.13 -11.82 22.15
CA CYS A 123 8.39 -11.64 21.43
C CYS A 123 8.46 -12.49 20.15
N SER A 124 8.02 -13.76 20.20
CA SER A 124 7.95 -14.63 19.03
C SER A 124 6.96 -14.12 17.98
N ILE A 125 5.81 -13.58 18.38
CA ILE A 125 4.85 -12.95 17.44
C ILE A 125 5.45 -11.70 16.78
N LEU A 126 6.16 -10.85 17.55
CA LEU A 126 6.85 -9.67 16.99
C LEU A 126 7.92 -10.08 15.98
N LEU A 127 8.75 -11.07 16.32
CA LEU A 127 9.77 -11.60 15.41
C LEU A 127 9.16 -12.21 14.15
N PHE A 128 8.06 -12.96 14.28
CA PHE A 128 7.38 -13.54 13.13
C PHE A 128 6.87 -12.46 12.16
N ASN A 129 6.33 -11.37 12.68
CA ASN A 129 5.97 -10.20 11.87
C ASN A 129 7.17 -9.55 11.19
N ILE A 130 8.32 -9.43 11.88
CA ILE A 130 9.55 -8.91 11.27
C ILE A 130 10.00 -9.81 10.12
N VAL A 131 9.94 -11.14 10.29
CA VAL A 131 10.27 -12.11 9.23
C VAL A 131 9.33 -11.94 8.03
N ILE A 132 8.02 -11.85 8.24
CA ILE A 132 7.05 -11.58 7.17
C ILE A 132 7.35 -10.26 6.47
N GLY A 133 7.65 -9.20 7.22
CA GLY A 133 8.01 -7.89 6.66
C GLY A 133 9.28 -7.96 5.81
N LEU A 134 10.31 -8.68 6.25
CA LEU A 134 11.52 -8.92 5.47
C LEU A 134 11.23 -9.71 4.19
N ILE A 135 10.41 -10.76 4.27
CA ILE A 135 9.99 -11.54 3.09
C ILE A 135 9.27 -10.64 2.09
N TYR A 136 8.36 -9.77 2.55
CA TYR A 136 7.67 -8.83 1.66
C TYR A 136 8.65 -7.85 0.99
N LEU A 137 9.60 -7.30 1.74
CA LEU A 137 10.62 -6.38 1.21
C LEU A 137 11.51 -7.07 0.17
N THR A 138 11.94 -8.31 0.41
CA THR A 138 12.76 -9.06 -0.56
C THR A 138 11.94 -9.62 -1.73
N HIS A 139 10.65 -9.89 -1.53
CA HIS A 139 9.72 -10.31 -2.58
C HIS A 139 9.53 -9.22 -3.64
N THR A 140 9.49 -7.96 -3.21
CA THR A 140 9.15 -6.79 -4.05
C THR A 140 10.34 -5.88 -4.36
N GLY A 141 11.47 -6.00 -3.65
CA GLY A 141 12.60 -5.07 -3.72
C GLY A 141 13.57 -5.26 -4.88
N PHE A 142 13.53 -6.41 -5.58
CA PHE A 142 14.50 -6.74 -6.64
C PHE A 142 13.89 -6.78 -8.05
N THR A 143 12.63 -6.38 -8.20
CA THR A 143 11.86 -6.61 -9.43
C THR A 143 11.79 -5.35 -10.30
N ASN A 144 12.40 -5.42 -11.48
CA ASN A 144 12.30 -4.41 -12.55
C ASN A 144 11.30 -4.90 -13.62
N TYR A 145 10.01 -4.91 -13.32
CA TYR A 145 8.98 -5.19 -14.33
C TYR A 145 8.35 -3.89 -14.83
N PRO A 146 7.76 -3.90 -16.06
CA PRO A 146 7.04 -2.75 -16.59
C PRO A 146 5.72 -2.58 -15.83
N GLU A 147 5.83 -2.17 -14.57
CA GLU A 147 4.70 -1.94 -13.71
C GLU A 147 4.00 -0.63 -14.11
N SER A 148 2.68 -0.67 -14.08
CA SER A 148 1.90 0.56 -14.02
C SER A 148 2.34 1.39 -12.81
N LEU A 149 2.30 2.72 -12.92
CA LEU A 149 2.68 3.59 -11.81
C LEU A 149 1.84 3.32 -10.55
N PHE A 150 0.57 2.91 -10.70
CA PHE A 150 -0.28 2.53 -9.57
C PHE A 150 0.22 1.29 -8.83
N SER A 151 0.61 0.23 -9.55
CA SER A 151 1.26 -0.94 -8.96
C SER A 151 2.53 -0.56 -8.19
N SER A 152 3.36 0.31 -8.77
CA SER A 152 4.57 0.79 -8.09
C SER A 152 4.26 1.57 -6.81
N LEU A 153 3.14 2.31 -6.77
CA LEU A 153 2.67 3.00 -5.58
C LEU A 153 2.13 2.03 -4.53
N THR A 154 1.34 1.02 -4.92
CA THR A 154 0.86 -0.06 -4.05
C THR A 154 2.02 -0.72 -3.31
N VAL A 155 3.03 -1.16 -4.08
CA VAL A 155 4.23 -1.81 -3.57
C VAL A 155 4.98 -0.88 -2.62
N SER A 156 5.20 0.38 -3.02
CA SER A 156 5.92 1.37 -2.19
C SER A 156 5.22 1.66 -0.86
N ILE A 157 3.89 1.79 -0.86
CA ILE A 157 3.08 2.00 0.35
C ILE A 157 3.30 0.85 1.32
N LEU A 158 3.14 -0.39 0.84
CA LEU A 158 3.30 -1.58 1.67
C LEU A 158 4.75 -1.78 2.11
N GLN A 159 5.74 -1.51 1.26
CA GLN A 159 7.17 -1.58 1.63
C GLN A 159 7.48 -0.64 2.79
N VAL A 160 7.05 0.63 2.70
CA VAL A 160 7.23 1.61 3.77
C VAL A 160 6.49 1.15 5.04
N ALA A 161 5.27 0.63 4.93
CA ALA A 161 4.51 0.15 6.08
C ALA A 161 5.18 -1.05 6.78
N TYR A 162 5.56 -2.09 6.03
CA TYR A 162 6.26 -3.27 6.57
C TYR A 162 7.63 -2.92 7.14
N PHE A 163 8.41 -2.07 6.48
CA PHE A 163 9.70 -1.61 6.99
C PHE A 163 9.54 -0.83 8.30
N SER A 164 8.60 0.10 8.34
CA SER A 164 8.34 0.95 9.51
C SER A 164 7.82 0.15 10.70
N LEU A 165 6.95 -0.83 10.47
CA LEU A 165 6.46 -1.71 11.53
C LEU A 165 7.58 -2.64 12.05
N SER A 166 8.36 -3.23 11.14
CA SER A 166 9.46 -4.14 11.50
C SER A 166 10.53 -3.44 12.31
N THR A 167 10.90 -2.22 11.94
CA THR A 167 11.86 -1.40 12.69
C THR A 167 11.31 -1.01 14.07
N LEU A 168 10.02 -0.70 14.19
CA LEU A 168 9.37 -0.44 15.48
C LEU A 168 9.38 -1.67 16.39
N PHE A 169 9.06 -2.83 15.85
CA PHE A 169 9.06 -4.10 16.58
C PHE A 169 10.47 -4.48 17.02
N LEU A 170 11.48 -4.27 16.18
CA LEU A 170 12.88 -4.50 16.54
C LEU A 170 13.32 -3.59 17.69
N ALA A 171 12.93 -2.30 17.66
CA ALA A 171 13.22 -1.36 18.74
C ALA A 171 12.61 -1.85 20.07
N ARG A 172 11.36 -2.32 20.05
CA ARG A 172 10.67 -2.82 21.25
C ARG A 172 11.24 -4.15 21.75
N LEU A 173 11.64 -5.05 20.86
CA LEU A 173 12.36 -6.27 21.24
C LEU A 173 13.66 -5.91 21.97
N LYS A 174 14.45 -4.97 21.43
CA LYS A 174 15.68 -4.46 22.04
C LYS A 174 15.44 -3.84 23.41
N GLU A 175 14.49 -2.91 23.52
CA GLU A 175 14.10 -2.27 24.78
C GLU A 175 13.66 -3.31 25.82
N SER A 176 12.84 -4.28 25.42
CA SER A 176 12.36 -5.30 26.34
C SER A 176 13.48 -6.22 26.84
N MET A 177 14.43 -6.56 25.96
CA MET A 177 15.59 -7.35 26.32
C MET A 177 16.47 -6.63 27.33
N ASP A 178 16.74 -5.34 27.11
CA ASP A 178 17.55 -4.53 28.02
C ASP A 178 16.88 -4.40 29.40
N TYR A 179 15.55 -4.22 29.44
CA TYR A 179 14.79 -4.22 30.67
C TYR A 179 14.96 -5.53 31.45
N PHE A 180 14.73 -6.69 30.80
CA PHE A 180 14.87 -7.98 31.48
C PHE A 180 16.30 -8.25 31.92
N ILE A 181 17.32 -7.88 31.13
CA ILE A 181 18.72 -8.02 31.53
C ILE A 181 19.03 -7.18 32.78
N LEU A 182 18.51 -5.96 32.88
CA LEU A 182 18.71 -5.10 34.05
C LEU A 182 17.98 -5.64 35.28
N GLU A 183 16.72 -6.04 35.13
CA GLU A 183 15.90 -6.58 36.21
C GLU A 183 16.49 -7.87 36.79
N PHE A 184 16.97 -8.76 35.92
CA PHE A 184 17.69 -9.97 36.35
C PHE A 184 19.02 -9.66 37.01
N LYS A 185 19.78 -8.65 36.54
CA LYS A 185 21.04 -8.25 37.21
C LYS A 185 20.79 -7.73 38.62
N ASN A 186 19.75 -6.91 38.79
CA ASN A 186 19.37 -6.37 40.10
C ASN A 186 18.93 -7.49 41.05
N LYS A 187 18.08 -8.41 40.59
CA LYS A 187 17.66 -9.57 41.39
C LYS A 187 18.78 -10.57 41.67
N ALA A 188 19.68 -10.80 40.72
CA ALA A 188 20.82 -11.69 40.91
C ALA A 188 21.79 -11.13 41.96
N LEU A 189 22.00 -9.81 42.03
CA LEU A 189 22.78 -9.18 43.09
C LEU A 189 22.18 -9.45 44.50
N ASP A 190 20.85 -9.56 44.60
CA ASP A 190 20.16 -9.89 45.85
C ASP A 190 20.08 -11.41 46.15
N GLU A 191 19.88 -12.26 45.13
CA GLU A 191 19.62 -13.71 45.26
C GLU A 191 20.84 -14.62 45.06
N HIS A 192 21.99 -14.12 44.57
CA HIS A 192 23.20 -14.93 44.33
C HIS A 192 23.72 -15.69 45.56
N SER A 193 23.24 -15.36 46.76
CA SER A 193 23.51 -16.08 48.01
C SER A 193 22.79 -17.43 48.14
N ARG A 194 21.76 -17.75 47.31
CA ARG A 194 20.87 -18.91 47.53
C ARG A 194 20.73 -19.92 46.37
N LEU A 195 21.14 -19.58 45.15
CA LEU A 195 21.01 -20.49 44.00
C LEU A 195 22.23 -21.39 43.79
N PRO A 196 22.05 -22.69 43.49
CA PRO A 196 23.16 -23.62 43.33
C PRO A 196 23.99 -23.32 42.07
N LYS A 197 25.32 -23.38 42.20
CA LYS A 197 26.31 -22.90 41.21
C LYS A 197 26.17 -23.51 39.81
N TRP A 198 25.61 -24.71 39.68
CA TRP A 198 25.42 -25.41 38.40
C TRP A 198 24.25 -24.86 37.56
N MET A 199 23.28 -24.18 38.17
CA MET A 199 22.19 -23.48 37.46
C MET A 199 22.60 -22.09 36.97
N GLN A 200 23.63 -21.49 37.59
CA GLN A 200 24.12 -20.15 37.26
C GLN A 200 24.56 -19.97 35.79
N PRO A 201 25.25 -20.91 35.10
CA PRO A 201 25.62 -20.73 33.69
C PRO A 201 24.42 -20.71 32.70
N PHE A 202 23.31 -21.36 33.04
CA PHE A 202 22.08 -21.32 32.23
C PHE A 202 21.29 -20.02 32.46
N LEU A 203 21.25 -19.52 33.71
CA LEU A 203 20.65 -18.23 34.07
C LEU A 203 21.48 -17.02 33.60
N THR A 204 22.81 -17.13 33.55
CA THR A 204 23.72 -16.05 33.11
C THR A 204 23.90 -15.99 31.60
N SER A 205 23.36 -16.93 30.82
CA SER A 205 23.41 -16.92 29.36
C SER A 205 22.30 -16.05 28.74
N TYR A 206 22.10 -14.82 29.23
CA TYR A 206 21.12 -13.86 28.68
C TYR A 206 21.35 -13.52 27.20
N MET A 207 22.60 -13.69 26.72
CA MET A 207 22.95 -13.60 25.30
C MET A 207 22.22 -14.64 24.42
N LYS A 208 21.62 -15.69 25.01
CA LYS A 208 20.87 -16.74 24.30
C LYS A 208 19.36 -16.48 24.23
N LEU A 209 18.84 -15.42 24.85
CA LEU A 209 17.40 -15.10 24.82
C LEU A 209 16.86 -14.89 23.38
N PRO A 210 17.58 -14.20 22.47
CA PRO A 210 17.17 -14.15 21.07
C PRO A 210 17.10 -15.52 20.39
N ILE A 211 18.00 -16.44 20.74
CA ILE A 211 18.00 -17.81 20.20
C ILE A 211 16.75 -18.56 20.67
N LEU A 212 16.35 -18.39 21.93
CA LEU A 212 15.11 -18.96 22.45
C LEU A 212 13.90 -18.46 21.67
N TRP A 213 13.81 -17.16 21.39
CA TRP A 213 12.70 -16.60 20.62
C TRP A 213 12.65 -17.17 19.20
N MET A 214 13.80 -17.39 18.57
CA MET A 214 13.90 -18.03 17.25
C MET A 214 13.46 -19.50 17.28
N ILE A 215 13.79 -20.24 18.34
CA ILE A 215 13.33 -21.64 18.51
C ILE A 215 11.81 -21.68 18.69
N VAL A 216 11.24 -20.78 19.51
CA VAL A 216 9.80 -20.73 19.81
C VAL A 216 8.97 -20.14 18.66
N LEU A 217 9.59 -19.37 17.76
CA LEU A 217 8.93 -18.78 16.60
C LEU A 217 8.22 -19.84 15.73
N PHE A 218 8.86 -20.97 15.47
CA PHE A 218 8.29 -22.00 14.59
C PHE A 218 7.04 -22.67 15.20
N PRO A 219 7.07 -23.17 16.46
CA PRO A 219 5.85 -23.64 17.13
C PRO A 219 4.73 -22.60 17.18
N VAL A 220 5.05 -21.33 17.46
CA VAL A 220 4.04 -20.26 17.49
C VAL A 220 3.42 -20.04 16.11
N ALA A 221 4.25 -19.95 15.06
CA ALA A 221 3.77 -19.81 13.68
C ALA A 221 2.84 -20.99 13.29
N PHE A 222 3.17 -22.21 13.72
CA PHE A 222 2.37 -23.40 13.46
C PHE A 222 1.02 -23.36 14.18
N VAL A 223 0.98 -22.93 15.44
CA VAL A 223 -0.28 -22.75 16.19
C VAL A 223 -1.15 -21.67 15.53
N LEU A 224 -0.56 -20.56 15.10
CA LEU A 224 -1.29 -19.51 14.37
C LEU A 224 -1.84 -20.03 13.03
N GLN A 225 -1.06 -20.83 12.30
CA GLN A 225 -1.49 -21.44 11.06
C GLN A 225 -2.63 -22.44 11.27
N PHE A 226 -2.58 -23.27 12.31
CA PHE A 226 -3.69 -24.16 12.66
C PHE A 226 -4.95 -23.39 13.03
N PHE A 227 -4.81 -22.31 13.81
CA PHE A 227 -5.94 -21.44 14.12
C PHE A 227 -6.56 -20.90 12.83
N LEU A 228 -5.77 -20.39 11.88
CA LEU A 228 -6.27 -19.89 10.60
C LEU A 228 -6.99 -20.98 9.78
N ILE A 229 -6.52 -22.23 9.81
CA ILE A 229 -7.19 -23.36 9.14
C ILE A 229 -8.61 -23.57 9.68
N LEU A 230 -8.84 -23.37 10.99
CA LEU A 230 -10.18 -23.44 11.57
C LEU A 230 -11.13 -22.36 11.02
N PHE A 231 -10.59 -21.26 10.49
CA PHE A 231 -11.33 -20.20 9.81
C PHE A 231 -11.32 -20.34 8.27
N GLY A 232 -10.96 -21.52 7.75
CA GLY A 232 -11.03 -21.84 6.33
C GLY A 232 -9.80 -21.46 5.50
N GLN A 233 -8.69 -21.04 6.14
CA GLN A 233 -7.44 -20.80 5.43
C GLN A 233 -6.69 -22.11 5.10
N GLN A 234 -5.87 -22.07 4.05
CA GLN A 234 -5.03 -23.21 3.68
C GLN A 234 -3.83 -23.36 4.64
N PRO A 235 -3.31 -24.59 4.85
CA PRO A 235 -2.23 -24.86 5.80
C PRO A 235 -0.89 -24.19 5.47
N ASP A 236 -0.73 -23.69 4.25
CA ASP A 236 0.44 -23.00 3.73
C ASP A 236 0.14 -21.54 3.34
N SER A 237 -0.94 -20.95 3.89
CA SER A 237 -1.43 -19.61 3.55
C SER A 237 -0.35 -18.51 3.66
N PHE A 238 0.51 -18.54 4.67
CA PHE A 238 1.60 -17.57 4.83
C PHE A 238 2.62 -17.62 3.70
N ILE A 239 2.80 -18.79 3.08
CA ILE A 239 3.75 -19.01 1.98
C ILE A 239 3.05 -18.68 0.66
N LYS A 240 1.84 -19.20 0.44
CA LYS A 240 1.05 -18.97 -0.76
C LYS A 240 0.71 -17.51 -1.01
N ALA A 241 0.59 -16.70 0.05
CA ALA A 241 0.45 -15.25 -0.04
C ALA A 241 1.51 -14.59 -0.96
N PHE A 242 2.73 -15.15 -1.02
CA PHE A 242 3.84 -14.67 -1.85
C PHE A 242 4.08 -15.52 -3.10
N LEU A 243 3.74 -16.82 -3.08
CA LEU A 243 3.99 -17.71 -4.22
C LEU A 243 2.89 -17.62 -5.29
N GLU A 244 1.63 -17.44 -4.89
CA GLU A 244 0.48 -17.31 -5.79
C GLU A 244 0.33 -15.88 -6.33
N THR A 245 1.45 -15.31 -6.76
CA THR A 245 1.57 -14.04 -7.45
C THR A 245 2.35 -14.26 -8.76
N SER A 246 2.37 -13.23 -9.61
CA SER A 246 3.18 -13.20 -10.83
C SER A 246 4.13 -12.02 -10.82
N SER A 247 5.27 -12.16 -11.50
CA SER A 247 6.25 -11.08 -11.72
C SER A 247 6.99 -10.55 -10.49
N TYR A 248 6.90 -11.19 -9.32
CA TYR A 248 7.72 -10.86 -8.15
C TYR A 248 8.80 -11.90 -7.88
N THR A 249 9.75 -11.60 -6.98
CA THR A 249 10.96 -12.43 -6.76
C THR A 249 10.63 -13.87 -6.33
N TYR A 250 9.54 -14.07 -5.58
CA TYR A 250 9.12 -15.40 -5.11
C TYR A 250 7.92 -15.97 -5.87
N SER A 251 7.38 -15.24 -6.84
CA SER A 251 6.23 -15.68 -7.63
C SER A 251 6.45 -17.03 -8.29
N LYS A 252 5.41 -17.87 -8.29
CA LYS A 252 5.40 -19.17 -8.97
C LYS A 252 4.44 -19.24 -10.13
N LEU A 253 3.46 -18.33 -10.20
CA LEU A 253 2.50 -18.31 -11.29
C LEU A 253 3.14 -17.63 -12.51
N PRO A 254 3.16 -18.29 -13.69
CA PRO A 254 3.68 -17.68 -14.91
C PRO A 254 2.82 -16.48 -15.28
N ALA A 255 3.45 -15.41 -15.75
CA ALA A 255 2.74 -14.28 -16.34
C ALA A 255 2.36 -14.65 -17.78
N PRO A 256 1.08 -14.93 -18.09
CA PRO A 256 0.65 -15.20 -19.45
C PRO A 256 0.87 -13.98 -20.37
N PRO A 257 0.89 -14.18 -21.71
CA PRO A 257 1.00 -13.07 -22.65
C PRO A 257 -0.17 -12.09 -22.44
N PRO A 258 0.09 -10.77 -22.53
CA PRO A 258 -0.93 -9.78 -22.24
C PRO A 258 -2.03 -9.79 -23.31
N GLU A 259 -3.26 -9.53 -22.88
CA GLU A 259 -4.40 -9.32 -23.76
C GLU A 259 -4.32 -7.91 -24.33
N VAL A 260 -4.17 -7.82 -25.66
CA VAL A 260 -4.05 -6.53 -26.35
C VAL A 260 -5.43 -5.94 -26.57
N ILE A 261 -5.71 -4.83 -25.89
CA ILE A 261 -6.95 -4.09 -26.11
C ILE A 261 -6.71 -3.05 -27.21
N LEU A 262 -7.50 -3.15 -28.27
CA LEU A 262 -7.69 -2.09 -29.26
C LEU A 262 -8.59 -1.02 -28.63
N GLY A 263 -8.11 0.22 -28.58
CA GLY A 263 -8.81 1.33 -27.98
C GLY A 263 -7.98 2.03 -26.92
N ASP A 264 -8.17 3.34 -26.85
CA ASP A 264 -7.31 4.26 -26.14
C ASP A 264 -7.89 4.69 -24.79
N GLY A 265 -8.30 3.72 -23.96
CA GLY A 265 -8.39 3.74 -22.48
C GLY A 265 -8.85 5.02 -21.76
N HIS A 266 -9.60 5.90 -22.42
CA HIS A 266 -9.88 7.24 -21.95
C HIS A 266 -10.98 7.20 -20.90
N TYR A 267 -10.63 7.53 -19.65
CA TYR A 267 -11.54 7.35 -18.52
C TYR A 267 -12.83 8.16 -18.65
N LEU A 268 -12.79 9.36 -19.23
CA LEU A 268 -14.01 10.15 -19.45
C LEU A 268 -14.98 9.48 -20.44
N CYS A 269 -14.48 8.68 -21.39
CA CYS A 269 -15.35 7.87 -22.25
C CYS A 269 -15.97 6.72 -21.45
N THR A 270 -15.21 6.10 -20.54
CA THR A 270 -15.71 5.04 -19.65
C THR A 270 -16.76 5.57 -18.68
N VAL A 271 -16.56 6.78 -18.13
CA VAL A 271 -17.52 7.48 -17.26
C VAL A 271 -18.82 7.79 -18.00
N ALA A 272 -18.72 8.28 -19.25
CA ALA A 272 -19.88 8.62 -20.07
C ALA A 272 -20.76 7.39 -20.40
N VAL A 273 -20.15 6.19 -20.47
CA VAL A 273 -20.85 4.93 -20.74
C VAL A 273 -21.38 4.26 -19.48
N LYS A 274 -20.57 4.16 -18.41
CA LYS A 274 -20.89 3.36 -17.22
C LYS A 274 -21.61 4.12 -16.10
N GLY A 275 -21.49 5.45 -16.04
CA GLY A 275 -22.13 6.23 -14.97
C GLY A 275 -23.65 6.24 -15.06
N HIS A 276 -24.34 6.58 -13.97
CA HIS A 276 -25.79 6.62 -13.97
C HIS A 276 -26.31 7.72 -14.93
N PRO A 277 -27.22 7.40 -15.87
CA PRO A 277 -27.66 8.34 -16.91
C PRO A 277 -28.19 9.67 -16.39
N LYS A 278 -28.86 9.66 -15.21
CA LYS A 278 -29.37 10.86 -14.55
C LYS A 278 -28.25 11.82 -14.11
N LEU A 279 -27.07 11.29 -13.78
CA LEU A 279 -25.91 12.04 -13.32
C LEU A 279 -24.98 12.41 -14.49
N VAL A 280 -24.50 11.41 -15.24
CA VAL A 280 -23.45 11.61 -16.25
C VAL A 280 -23.96 12.16 -17.58
N LYS A 281 -25.28 12.11 -17.81
CA LYS A 281 -26.01 12.73 -18.93
C LYS A 281 -25.32 12.50 -20.29
N PRO A 282 -25.30 11.25 -20.79
CA PRO A 282 -24.79 10.96 -22.13
C PRO A 282 -25.61 11.73 -23.17
N LEU A 283 -24.93 12.31 -24.17
CA LEU A 283 -25.54 13.24 -25.14
C LEU A 283 -25.78 12.56 -26.49
N ARG A 284 -24.70 12.10 -27.13
CA ARG A 284 -24.74 11.50 -28.47
C ARG A 284 -23.60 10.49 -28.65
N ALA A 285 -23.61 9.81 -29.80
CA ALA A 285 -22.42 9.10 -30.26
C ALA A 285 -21.43 10.10 -30.91
N GLY A 286 -20.13 9.87 -30.69
CA GLY A 286 -19.04 10.54 -31.37
C GLY A 286 -18.10 9.52 -32.00
N ILE A 287 -17.17 10.00 -32.83
CA ILE A 287 -16.13 9.18 -33.46
C ILE A 287 -14.77 9.60 -32.92
N ARG A 288 -13.97 8.62 -32.51
CA ARG A 288 -12.58 8.82 -32.08
C ARG A 288 -11.73 7.68 -32.62
N HIS A 289 -10.64 8.01 -33.32
CA HIS A 289 -9.74 7.04 -33.97
C HIS A 289 -10.48 5.98 -34.83
N GLY A 290 -11.61 6.36 -35.44
CA GLY A 290 -12.44 5.46 -36.25
C GLY A 290 -13.48 4.65 -35.48
N GLU A 291 -13.46 4.66 -34.16
CA GLU A 291 -14.42 3.93 -33.32
C GLU A 291 -15.53 4.83 -32.77
N ARG A 292 -16.71 4.22 -32.57
CA ARG A 292 -17.91 4.90 -32.05
C ARG A 292 -17.87 4.94 -30.52
N ILE A 293 -17.87 6.13 -29.96
CA ILE A 293 -17.84 6.37 -28.51
C ILE A 293 -19.11 7.09 -28.03
N THR A 294 -19.54 6.85 -26.79
CA THR A 294 -20.60 7.66 -26.16
C THR A 294 -19.98 8.92 -25.59
N VAL A 295 -20.50 10.09 -25.98
CA VAL A 295 -19.99 11.38 -25.50
C VAL A 295 -20.96 12.03 -24.54
N ASN A 296 -20.43 12.64 -23.48
CA ASN A 296 -21.15 13.53 -22.58
C ASN A 296 -20.50 14.93 -22.60
N ARG A 297 -21.17 15.92 -22.01
CA ARG A 297 -20.68 17.31 -22.04
C ARG A 297 -19.29 17.46 -21.42
N GLN A 298 -19.01 16.73 -20.34
CA GLN A 298 -17.73 16.75 -19.64
C GLN A 298 -16.57 16.31 -20.53
N LEU A 299 -16.74 15.23 -21.31
CA LEU A 299 -15.76 14.77 -22.29
C LEU A 299 -15.52 15.80 -23.40
N LEU A 300 -16.59 16.41 -23.92
CA LEU A 300 -16.49 17.43 -24.97
C LEU A 300 -15.71 18.66 -24.50
N ILE A 301 -15.98 19.12 -23.27
CA ILE A 301 -15.29 20.26 -22.65
C ILE A 301 -13.80 19.95 -22.47
N ALA A 302 -13.47 18.78 -21.91
CA ALA A 302 -12.09 18.39 -21.68
C ALA A 302 -11.29 18.33 -22.99
N ASN A 303 -11.86 17.75 -24.04
CA ASN A 303 -11.20 17.65 -25.35
C ASN A 303 -11.10 19.00 -26.08
N ALA A 304 -12.08 19.89 -25.91
CA ALA A 304 -12.03 21.25 -26.45
C ALA A 304 -10.94 22.08 -25.75
N PHE A 305 -10.80 21.95 -24.44
CA PHE A 305 -9.74 22.60 -23.67
C PHE A 305 -8.36 22.08 -24.06
N GLU A 306 -8.22 20.76 -24.21
CA GLU A 306 -6.99 20.14 -24.71
C GLU A 306 -6.60 20.71 -26.08
N ASN A 307 -7.56 20.89 -26.97
CA ASN A 307 -7.35 21.48 -28.30
C ASN A 307 -6.92 22.96 -28.26
N ILE A 308 -7.35 23.74 -27.25
CA ILE A 308 -6.82 25.10 -27.01
C ILE A 308 -5.37 25.03 -26.52
N LEU A 309 -5.07 24.13 -25.58
CA LEU A 309 -3.71 23.97 -25.08
C LEU A 309 -2.74 23.60 -26.20
N GLU A 310 -3.14 22.69 -27.08
CA GLU A 310 -2.37 22.29 -28.27
C GLU A 310 -2.07 23.48 -29.19
N GLN A 311 -3.07 24.33 -29.45
CA GLN A 311 -2.93 25.49 -30.34
C GLN A 311 -2.04 26.60 -29.75
N TYR A 312 -2.23 26.95 -28.49
CA TYR A 312 -1.59 28.14 -27.91
C TYR A 312 -0.32 27.81 -27.10
N THR A 313 -0.21 26.61 -26.54
CA THR A 313 0.89 26.21 -25.65
C THR A 313 1.38 24.79 -25.92
N PRO A 314 1.86 24.46 -27.14
CA PRO A 314 2.17 23.08 -27.56
C PRO A 314 3.20 22.37 -26.66
N ARG A 315 4.17 23.10 -26.11
CA ARG A 315 5.15 22.55 -25.16
C ARG A 315 4.50 22.14 -23.84
N ILE A 316 3.59 22.96 -23.31
CA ILE A 316 2.85 22.69 -22.07
C ILE A 316 1.82 21.57 -22.33
N HIS A 317 1.16 21.59 -23.49
CA HIS A 317 0.26 20.54 -23.93
C HIS A 317 0.96 19.17 -23.96
N SER A 318 2.17 19.09 -24.54
CA SER A 318 2.96 17.86 -24.55
C SER A 318 3.26 17.34 -23.13
N ILE A 319 3.62 18.23 -22.19
CA ILE A 319 3.85 17.86 -20.78
C ILE A 319 2.55 17.36 -20.14
N ILE A 320 1.44 18.09 -20.29
CA ILE A 320 0.13 17.72 -19.74
C ILE A 320 -0.35 16.39 -20.34
N ARG A 321 -0.13 16.17 -21.65
CA ARG A 321 -0.46 14.93 -22.35
C ARG A 321 0.37 13.76 -21.81
N ASN A 322 1.66 13.97 -21.56
CA ASN A 322 2.51 12.95 -20.95
C ASN A 322 2.07 12.61 -19.52
N LEU A 323 1.72 13.61 -18.70
CA LEU A 323 1.14 13.40 -17.37
C LEU A 323 -0.21 12.68 -17.48
N TYR A 324 -1.09 13.08 -18.39
CA TYR A 324 -2.38 12.43 -18.63
C TYR A 324 -2.21 10.95 -19.04
N ASN A 325 -1.31 10.67 -19.98
CA ASN A 325 -0.98 9.31 -20.43
C ASN A 325 -0.30 8.47 -19.33
N GLN A 326 0.22 9.11 -18.29
CA GLN A 326 0.85 8.45 -17.14
C GLN A 326 -0.14 8.22 -15.99
N TYR A 327 -1.08 9.15 -15.74
CA TYR A 327 -1.96 9.13 -14.58
C TYR A 327 -3.45 8.97 -14.89
N GLY A 328 -3.97 9.58 -15.96
CA GLY A 328 -5.40 9.61 -16.27
C GLY A 328 -5.91 8.31 -16.90
N TYR A 329 -5.06 7.66 -17.70
CA TYR A 329 -5.40 6.47 -18.45
C TYR A 329 -5.58 5.19 -17.62
N PRO A 330 -4.79 4.94 -16.54
CA PRO A 330 -5.04 3.83 -15.62
C PRO A 330 -6.33 3.98 -14.77
N ILE A 331 -6.82 5.22 -14.59
CA ILE A 331 -8.04 5.50 -13.81
C ILE A 331 -9.27 4.88 -14.49
N SER A 332 -9.34 4.87 -15.82
CA SER A 332 -10.47 4.31 -16.58
C SER A 332 -10.79 2.87 -16.22
N ARG A 333 -9.76 2.11 -15.85
CA ARG A 333 -9.83 0.67 -15.56
C ARG A 333 -10.30 0.37 -14.13
N HIS A 334 -10.13 1.32 -13.22
CA HIS A 334 -10.67 1.23 -11.86
C HIS A 334 -12.17 1.59 -11.82
N ILE A 335 -12.69 2.12 -12.93
CA ILE A 335 -14.11 2.37 -13.13
C ILE A 335 -14.81 1.08 -13.56
N LYS A 336 -14.94 0.15 -12.62
CA LYS A 336 -15.57 -1.16 -12.86
C LYS A 336 -17.08 -1.14 -12.60
N SER A 337 -17.56 -0.26 -11.71
CA SER A 337 -18.96 -0.15 -11.32
C SER A 337 -19.56 1.23 -11.64
N ASN A 338 -20.89 1.30 -11.75
CA ASN A 338 -21.59 2.57 -11.99
C ASN A 338 -21.29 3.62 -10.90
N TRP A 339 -21.13 3.18 -9.64
CA TRP A 339 -20.74 4.04 -8.52
C TRP A 339 -19.34 4.64 -8.67
N SER A 340 -18.37 3.84 -9.12
CA SER A 340 -17.01 4.34 -9.38
C SER A 340 -16.98 5.35 -10.53
N ALA A 341 -17.85 5.15 -11.55
CA ALA A 341 -17.98 6.09 -12.67
C ALA A 341 -18.56 7.43 -12.21
N ASP A 342 -19.59 7.38 -11.35
CA ASP A 342 -20.22 8.56 -10.77
C ASP A 342 -19.27 9.33 -9.86
N LEU A 343 -18.48 8.64 -9.04
CA LEU A 343 -17.47 9.26 -8.19
C LEU A 343 -16.43 10.01 -9.02
N VAL A 344 -15.90 9.37 -10.08
CA VAL A 344 -14.95 10.02 -10.98
C VAL A 344 -15.59 11.20 -11.72
N TYR A 345 -16.84 11.07 -12.15
CA TYR A 345 -17.60 12.16 -12.76
C TYR A 345 -17.70 13.38 -11.84
N LEU A 346 -18.02 13.17 -10.56
CA LEU A 346 -18.12 14.22 -9.54
C LEU A 346 -16.76 14.85 -9.23
N LEU A 347 -15.71 14.04 -9.08
CA LEU A 347 -14.33 14.52 -8.86
C LEU A 347 -13.82 15.38 -10.03
N MET A 348 -14.29 15.12 -11.25
CA MET A 348 -13.93 15.89 -12.43
C MET A 348 -14.71 17.19 -12.59
N LYS A 349 -15.78 17.44 -11.83
CA LYS A 349 -16.59 18.67 -11.97
C LYS A 349 -15.82 19.96 -11.69
N PRO A 350 -14.98 20.06 -10.64
CA PRO A 350 -14.14 21.24 -10.45
C PRO A 350 -13.21 21.52 -11.63
N ALA A 351 -12.63 20.46 -12.22
CA ALA A 351 -11.78 20.58 -13.40
C ALA A 351 -12.57 21.00 -14.64
N GLU A 352 -13.77 20.43 -14.85
CA GLU A 352 -14.69 20.81 -15.93
C GLU A 352 -15.04 22.31 -15.89
N TRP A 353 -15.31 22.87 -14.71
CA TRP A 353 -15.57 24.31 -14.56
C TRP A 353 -14.35 25.17 -14.87
N LEU A 354 -13.15 24.74 -14.46
CA LEU A 354 -11.91 25.41 -14.82
C LEU A 354 -11.68 25.38 -16.34
N PHE A 355 -11.87 24.23 -16.98
CA PHE A 355 -11.74 24.08 -18.43
C PHE A 355 -12.73 24.98 -19.17
N LEU A 356 -14.00 24.99 -18.75
CA LEU A 356 -15.01 25.90 -19.27
C LEU A 356 -14.61 27.36 -19.09
N PHE A 357 -14.15 27.75 -17.91
CA PHE A 357 -13.72 29.11 -17.63
C PHE A 357 -12.61 29.54 -18.61
N VAL A 358 -11.59 28.70 -18.82
CA VAL A 358 -10.52 28.99 -19.78
C VAL A 358 -11.05 29.06 -21.21
N LEU A 359 -11.90 28.11 -21.62
CA LEU A 359 -12.50 28.11 -22.96
C LEU A 359 -13.27 29.42 -23.24
N TYR A 360 -14.09 29.87 -22.29
CA TYR A 360 -14.87 31.11 -22.42
C TYR A 360 -14.03 32.38 -22.34
N PHE A 361 -12.85 32.31 -21.73
CA PHE A 361 -11.93 33.43 -21.64
C PHE A 361 -11.07 33.59 -22.91
N VAL A 362 -10.71 32.46 -23.55
CA VAL A 362 -9.75 32.44 -24.67
C VAL A 362 -10.43 32.35 -26.03
N ASP A 363 -11.53 31.61 -26.15
CA ASP A 363 -12.19 31.36 -27.43
C ASP A 363 -13.31 32.37 -27.72
N LYS A 364 -13.42 32.82 -28.97
CA LYS A 364 -14.50 33.69 -29.45
C LYS A 364 -15.84 32.95 -29.54
N LYS A 365 -15.84 31.64 -29.79
CA LYS A 365 -17.05 30.81 -29.92
C LYS A 365 -16.89 29.48 -29.16
N PRO A 366 -16.80 29.53 -27.81
CA PRO A 366 -16.44 28.38 -26.99
C PRO A 366 -17.42 27.21 -27.14
N GLU A 367 -18.74 27.47 -27.17
CA GLU A 367 -19.75 26.42 -27.30
C GLU A 367 -19.69 25.70 -28.66
N ASN A 368 -19.33 26.40 -29.74
CA ASN A 368 -19.16 25.77 -31.05
C ASN A 368 -17.93 24.84 -31.04
N ARG A 369 -16.82 25.27 -30.42
CA ARG A 369 -15.63 24.44 -30.27
C ARG A 369 -15.90 23.21 -29.39
N ILE A 370 -16.73 23.32 -28.36
CA ILE A 370 -17.13 22.18 -27.51
C ILE A 370 -17.99 21.20 -28.32
N ASN A 371 -19.01 21.69 -29.02
CA ASN A 371 -19.98 20.83 -29.72
C ASN A 371 -19.38 20.07 -30.92
N ILE A 372 -18.36 20.64 -31.59
CA ILE A 372 -17.71 20.00 -32.74
C ILE A 372 -16.79 18.83 -32.33
N GLN A 373 -16.42 18.71 -31.05
CA GLN A 373 -15.57 17.61 -30.58
C GLN A 373 -16.24 16.26 -30.86
N TYR A 374 -15.44 15.32 -31.41
CA TYR A 374 -15.89 13.97 -31.82
C TYR A 374 -17.12 13.96 -32.74
N SER A 375 -17.40 15.05 -33.46
CA SER A 375 -18.36 15.07 -34.57
C SER A 375 -17.67 14.70 -35.88
N GLU A 376 -18.42 14.17 -36.83
CA GLU A 376 -17.97 13.94 -38.21
C GLU A 376 -17.55 15.23 -38.94
N LEU A 377 -17.97 16.39 -38.41
CA LEU A 377 -17.63 17.70 -38.94
C LEU A 377 -16.21 18.15 -38.55
N ARG A 378 -15.57 17.47 -37.59
CA ARG A 378 -14.17 17.69 -37.21
C ARG A 378 -13.27 16.84 -38.09
N LYS A 379 -12.99 17.33 -39.31
CA LYS A 379 -11.97 16.76 -40.20
C LYS A 379 -10.58 17.25 -39.82
#